data_AF-A0A821GKK4-F1
#
_entry.id   AF-A0A821GKK4-F1
#
_cell.length_a   1.000
_cell.length_b   1.000
_cell.length_c   1.000
_cell.angle_alpha   90.00
_cell.angle_beta   90.00
_cell.angle_gamma   90.00
#
_symmetry.space_group_name_H-M   'P 1'
#
loop_
_entity.id
_entity.type
_entity.pdbx_description
1 polymer ?
#
loop_
_entity_poly.entity_id
_entity_poly.type
_entity_poly.pdbx_seq_one_letter_code
_entity_poly.pdbx_strand_id
1 'polypeptide(L)'
;KDLHIYVGELLREFSNHNTRLPNKLVFYRAGVDDGSFQKVLDNEVRAIQKASKELYGHNELPKICFVVVKKRHNTRFFTWDKQSNQTNNIQPGTVIDTDIVSPNGFDFYLNSHAAIQGTSRPMLYHVLYDDIGFTPDEIQQLTFYLCHTDVRCTKSVSVPSPVHYATLCVARGLNLDYEGQMSNEQRSIAASDIEEGILDENVVVTLDDVQTIKIDFNSSIENTMWFA
;
A
#
# COMPACT_ATOMS: atom_id res chain seq x y z
N LYS A 1 1.75 0.74 -16.51
CA LYS A 1 1.43 2.18 -16.33
C LYS A 1 2.41 2.77 -15.33
N ASP A 2 3.00 3.93 -15.61
CA ASP A 2 4.09 4.51 -14.82
C ASP A 2 3.57 5.17 -13.53
N LEU A 3 4.22 4.92 -12.39
CA LEU A 3 3.88 5.45 -11.06
C LEU A 3 3.64 6.98 -11.03
N HIS A 4 4.35 7.74 -11.86
CA HIS A 4 4.20 9.20 -11.91
C HIS A 4 2.77 9.67 -12.26
N ILE A 5 2.06 8.91 -13.10
CA ILE A 5 0.69 9.25 -13.52
C ILE A 5 -0.25 9.16 -12.32
N TYR A 6 -0.23 8.03 -11.61
CA TYR A 6 -1.06 7.79 -10.43
C TYR A 6 -0.77 8.79 -9.31
N VAL A 7 0.51 9.10 -9.07
CA VAL A 7 0.89 10.12 -8.08
C VAL A 7 0.33 11.49 -8.48
N GLY A 8 0.40 11.86 -9.76
CA GLY A 8 -0.17 13.11 -10.26
C GLY A 8 -1.69 13.18 -10.10
N GLU A 9 -2.40 12.08 -10.33
CA GLU A 9 -3.85 11.96 -10.10
C GLU A 9 -4.20 12.14 -8.62
N LEU A 10 -3.53 11.40 -7.72
CA LEU A 10 -3.74 11.50 -6.28
C LEU A 10 -3.48 12.91 -5.73
N LEU A 11 -2.44 13.58 -6.24
CA LEU A 11 -2.13 14.96 -5.84
C LEU A 11 -3.20 15.96 -6.32
N ARG A 12 -3.75 15.77 -7.53
CA ARG A 12 -4.87 16.58 -8.03
C ARG A 12 -6.12 16.37 -7.18
N GLU A 13 -6.47 15.12 -6.89
CA GLU A 13 -7.61 14.80 -6.03
C GLU A 13 -7.46 15.38 -4.63
N PHE A 14 -6.26 15.30 -4.05
CA PHE A 14 -5.98 15.97 -2.77
C PHE A 14 -6.22 17.48 -2.86
N SER A 15 -5.72 18.13 -3.92
CA SER A 15 -5.88 19.58 -4.11
C SER A 15 -7.34 19.97 -4.31
N ASN A 16 -8.13 19.16 -5.01
CA ASN A 16 -9.57 19.41 -5.22
C ASN A 16 -10.34 19.44 -3.89
N HIS A 17 -9.97 18.57 -2.94
CA HIS A 17 -10.63 18.49 -1.64
C HIS A 17 -10.06 19.46 -0.59
N ASN A 18 -8.79 19.84 -0.70
CA ASN A 18 -8.09 20.65 0.32
C ASN A 18 -7.77 22.08 -0.13
N THR A 19 -8.10 22.44 -1.37
CA THR A 19 -7.77 23.73 -2.03
C THR A 19 -6.28 24.07 -2.07
N ARG A 20 -5.42 23.10 -1.78
CA ARG A 20 -3.95 23.23 -1.80
C ARG A 20 -3.30 21.88 -2.05
N LEU A 21 -2.11 21.92 -2.64
CA LEU A 21 -1.24 20.75 -2.72
C LEU A 21 -0.58 20.45 -1.37
N PRO A 22 -0.25 19.19 -1.06
CA PRO A 22 0.39 18.82 0.20
C PRO A 22 1.85 19.28 0.26
N ASN A 23 2.36 19.69 1.41
CA ASN A 23 3.77 20.07 1.56
C ASN A 23 4.68 18.88 1.92
N LYS A 24 4.09 17.74 2.28
CA LYS A 24 4.78 16.52 2.73
C LYS A 24 4.08 15.29 2.15
N LEU A 25 4.86 14.31 1.72
CA LEU A 25 4.39 13.03 1.19
C LEU A 25 5.07 11.89 1.95
N VAL A 26 4.27 10.98 2.50
CA VAL A 26 4.76 9.76 3.14
C VAL A 26 4.28 8.56 2.34
N PHE A 27 5.21 7.85 1.72
CA PHE A 27 4.93 6.68 0.88
C PHE A 27 5.25 5.40 1.63
N TYR A 28 4.23 4.58 1.87
CA TYR A 28 4.42 3.21 2.35
C TYR A 28 4.36 2.21 1.19
N ARG A 29 5.49 1.61 0.87
CA ARG A 29 5.67 0.68 -0.24
C ARG A 29 5.78 -0.76 0.24
N ALA A 30 4.77 -1.58 0.00
CA ALA A 30 4.80 -3.00 0.36
C ALA A 30 5.20 -3.89 -0.82
N GLY A 31 5.88 -5.01 -0.55
CA GLY A 31 6.19 -6.02 -1.57
C GLY A 31 7.46 -5.72 -2.36
N VAL A 32 8.52 -5.30 -1.67
CA VAL A 32 9.87 -5.10 -2.23
C VAL A 32 10.83 -6.01 -1.48
N ASP A 33 11.68 -6.71 -2.23
CA ASP A 33 12.77 -7.52 -1.68
C ASP A 33 14.01 -6.66 -1.43
N ASP A 34 14.80 -7.03 -0.41
CA ASP A 34 15.95 -6.24 0.07
C ASP A 34 16.96 -5.92 -1.03
N GLY A 35 17.25 -6.89 -1.91
CA GLY A 35 18.17 -6.71 -3.03
C GLY A 35 17.70 -5.71 -4.10
N SER A 36 16.42 -5.31 -4.06
CA SER A 36 15.83 -4.36 -5.00
C SER A 36 15.65 -2.95 -4.43
N PHE A 37 16.05 -2.69 -3.17
CA PHE A 37 15.84 -1.38 -2.53
C PHE A 37 16.38 -0.22 -3.34
N GLN A 38 17.63 -0.32 -3.82
CA GLN A 38 18.25 0.74 -4.62
C GLN A 38 17.49 1.00 -5.92
N LYS A 39 17.11 -0.08 -6.63
CA LYS A 39 16.35 0.02 -7.89
C LYS A 39 14.97 0.64 -7.68
N VAL A 40 14.28 0.28 -6.59
CA VAL A 40 12.97 0.86 -6.26
C VAL A 40 13.12 2.32 -5.89
N LEU A 41 14.10 2.67 -5.06
CA LEU A 41 14.39 4.05 -4.71
C LEU A 41 14.66 4.90 -5.95
N ASP A 42 15.55 4.43 -6.83
CA ASP A 42 15.95 5.13 -8.05
C ASP A 42 14.81 5.32 -9.04
N ASN A 43 13.86 4.38 -9.13
CA ASN A 43 12.78 4.47 -10.11
C ASN A 43 11.52 5.12 -9.53
N GLU A 44 11.08 4.66 -8.35
CA GLU A 44 9.81 5.08 -7.76
C GLU A 44 9.91 6.48 -7.13
N VAL A 45 10.98 6.80 -6.39
CA VAL A 45 11.14 8.16 -5.82
C VAL A 45 11.34 9.20 -6.92
N ARG A 46 12.10 8.89 -7.97
CA ARG A 46 12.21 9.79 -9.14
C ARG A 46 10.87 9.98 -9.84
N ALA A 47 10.03 8.95 -9.93
CA ALA A 47 8.69 9.09 -10.50
C ALA A 47 7.78 9.99 -9.66
N ILE A 48 7.84 9.88 -8.33
CA ILE A 48 7.11 10.75 -7.38
C ILE A 48 7.59 12.21 -7.52
N GLN A 49 8.91 12.42 -7.58
CA GLN A 49 9.50 13.74 -7.79
C GLN A 49 9.12 14.34 -9.15
N LYS A 50 9.08 13.52 -10.21
CA LYS A 50 8.63 13.94 -11.54
C LYS A 50 7.18 14.43 -11.51
N ALA A 51 6.28 13.63 -10.95
CA ALA A 51 4.86 14.01 -10.80
C ALA A 51 4.70 15.31 -9.98
N SER A 52 5.48 15.45 -8.91
CA SER A 52 5.48 16.66 -8.08
C SER A 52 5.98 17.88 -8.87
N LYS A 53 7.06 17.75 -9.65
CA LYS A 53 7.56 18.87 -10.49
C LYS A 53 6.53 19.32 -11.53
N GLU A 54 5.85 18.38 -12.17
CA GLU A 54 4.84 18.67 -13.18
C GLU A 54 3.65 19.44 -12.60
N LEU A 55 3.20 19.10 -11.38
CA LEU A 55 1.99 19.68 -10.79
C LEU A 55 2.26 20.95 -9.96
N TYR A 56 3.41 21.06 -9.30
CA TYR A 56 3.73 22.20 -8.42
C TYR A 56 4.33 23.38 -9.20
N GLY A 57 4.89 23.14 -10.39
CA GLY A 57 5.47 24.18 -11.24
C GLY A 57 6.63 24.91 -10.56
N HIS A 58 6.46 26.20 -10.27
CA HIS A 58 7.46 27.03 -9.59
C HIS A 58 7.32 27.04 -8.06
N ASN A 59 6.32 26.36 -7.50
CA ASN A 59 6.15 26.27 -6.06
C ASN A 59 7.17 25.34 -5.42
N GLU A 60 7.33 25.45 -4.09
CA GLU A 60 8.16 24.53 -3.32
C GLU A 60 7.64 23.09 -3.46
N LEU A 61 8.55 22.16 -3.80
CA LEU A 61 8.21 20.75 -3.93
C LEU A 61 7.90 20.13 -2.55
N PRO A 62 7.03 19.13 -2.49
CA PRO A 62 6.75 18.45 -1.24
C PRO A 62 7.96 17.66 -0.78
N LYS A 63 8.23 17.68 0.53
CA LYS A 63 9.21 16.79 1.15
C LYS A 63 8.69 15.36 1.14
N ILE A 64 9.55 14.40 0.84
CA ILE A 64 9.16 12.99 0.68
C ILE A 64 9.82 12.13 1.76
N CYS A 65 9.04 11.25 2.38
CA CYS A 65 9.53 10.10 3.14
C CYS A 65 9.05 8.82 2.47
N PHE A 66 9.96 7.88 2.20
CA PHE A 66 9.69 6.62 1.51
C PHE A 66 10.05 5.44 2.42
N VAL A 67 9.03 4.70 2.81
CA VAL A 67 9.12 3.59 3.78
C VAL A 67 8.71 2.29 3.10
N VAL A 68 9.62 1.33 3.03
CA VAL A 68 9.30 -0.03 2.57
C VAL A 68 8.72 -0.85 3.72
N VAL A 69 7.60 -1.52 3.48
CA VAL A 69 6.92 -2.39 4.44
C VAL A 69 7.11 -3.85 4.05
N LYS A 70 7.75 -4.62 4.91
CA LYS A 70 8.06 -6.03 4.67
C LYS A 70 7.27 -6.93 5.62
N LYS A 71 6.26 -7.58 5.04
CA LYS A 71 5.37 -8.55 5.73
C LYS A 71 5.93 -9.97 5.78
N ARG A 72 6.78 -10.34 4.82
CA ARG A 72 7.31 -11.71 4.68
C ARG A 72 8.75 -11.77 5.19
N HIS A 73 8.91 -12.19 6.43
CA HIS A 73 10.20 -12.48 7.07
C HIS A 73 10.05 -13.54 8.18
N ASN A 74 11.19 -14.04 8.65
CA ASN A 74 11.25 -15.16 9.60
C ASN A 74 11.37 -14.72 11.08
N THR A 75 11.63 -13.44 11.35
CA THR A 75 11.75 -12.88 12.71
C THR A 75 10.44 -12.98 13.49
N ARG A 76 10.50 -13.48 14.73
CA ARG A 76 9.39 -13.55 15.68
C ARG A 76 9.84 -13.05 17.04
N PHE A 77 8.92 -12.47 17.79
CA PHE A 77 9.20 -11.88 19.09
C PHE A 77 8.25 -12.47 20.13
N PHE A 78 8.78 -12.68 21.32
CA PHE A 78 8.08 -13.31 22.44
C PHE A 78 8.35 -12.51 23.71
N THR A 79 7.37 -12.46 24.60
CA THR A 79 7.59 -11.94 25.95
C THR A 79 8.16 -13.04 26.83
N TRP A 80 9.07 -12.67 27.74
CA TRP A 80 9.58 -13.61 28.75
C TRP A 80 8.56 -13.85 29.88
N ASP A 81 7.66 -12.89 30.08
CA ASP A 81 6.65 -12.92 31.13
C ASP A 81 5.47 -13.83 30.77
N LYS A 82 5.29 -14.90 31.54
CA LYS A 82 4.17 -15.86 31.40
C LYS A 82 2.82 -15.29 31.81
N GLN A 83 2.76 -14.09 32.40
CA GLN A 83 1.49 -13.41 32.70
C GLN A 83 0.91 -12.66 31.49
N SER A 84 1.69 -12.51 30.41
CA SER A 84 1.34 -11.77 29.21
C SER A 84 0.58 -12.65 28.20
N ASN A 85 -0.72 -12.84 28.44
CA ASN A 85 -1.69 -13.53 27.57
C ASN A 85 -1.39 -15.03 27.31
N GLN A 86 -2.44 -15.82 27.01
CA GLN A 86 -2.32 -17.26 26.73
C GLN A 86 -1.37 -17.63 25.58
N THR A 87 -0.94 -16.66 24.77
CA THR A 87 -0.18 -16.88 23.52
C THR A 87 1.28 -16.41 23.58
N ASN A 88 1.77 -15.83 24.70
CA ASN A 88 3.14 -15.30 24.87
C ASN A 88 3.59 -14.31 23.77
N ASN A 89 2.64 -13.65 23.12
CA ASN A 89 2.93 -12.63 22.12
C ASN A 89 3.33 -11.32 22.75
N ILE A 90 4.18 -10.57 22.06
CA ILE A 90 4.44 -9.16 22.39
C ILE A 90 3.19 -8.31 22.24
N GLN A 91 3.10 -7.23 23.02
CA GLN A 91 1.94 -6.36 23.04
C GLN A 91 1.86 -5.53 21.74
N PRO A 92 0.65 -5.17 21.28
CA PRO A 92 0.50 -4.17 20.23
C PRO A 92 1.18 -2.85 20.64
N GLY A 93 1.87 -2.21 19.71
CA GLY A 93 2.69 -1.02 19.94
C GLY A 93 4.15 -1.31 20.29
N THR A 94 4.54 -2.58 20.46
CA THR A 94 5.95 -2.92 20.69
C THR A 94 6.78 -2.60 19.43
N VAL A 95 7.81 -1.77 19.61
CA VAL A 95 8.80 -1.42 18.59
C VAL A 95 10.13 -2.07 18.94
N ILE A 96 10.84 -2.56 17.93
CA ILE A 96 12.22 -3.04 18.05
C ILE A 96 13.06 -2.38 16.96
N ASP A 97 13.92 -1.45 17.36
CA ASP A 97 14.80 -0.66 16.51
C ASP A 97 16.28 -0.75 16.92
N THR A 98 16.62 -1.67 17.83
CA THR A 98 18.00 -1.94 18.28
C THR A 98 18.40 -3.39 18.06
N ASP A 99 19.72 -3.63 18.01
CA ASP A 99 20.43 -4.93 18.01
C ASP A 99 20.22 -5.86 16.81
N ILE A 100 18.98 -6.07 16.39
CA ILE A 100 18.58 -7.05 15.36
C ILE A 100 18.09 -6.39 14.06
N VAL A 101 18.22 -5.07 13.98
CA VAL A 101 17.93 -4.25 12.80
C VAL A 101 19.19 -4.04 11.97
N SER A 102 19.07 -3.38 10.81
CA SER A 102 20.19 -3.16 9.91
C SER A 102 21.26 -2.28 10.58
N PRO A 103 22.56 -2.66 10.57
CA PRO A 103 23.61 -1.91 11.28
C PRO A 103 23.77 -0.46 10.84
N ASN A 104 23.52 -0.18 9.56
CA ASN A 104 23.71 1.12 8.92
C ASN A 104 22.42 1.65 8.29
N GLY A 105 21.29 0.97 8.50
CA GLY A 105 20.00 1.32 7.92
C GLY A 105 19.12 2.03 8.95
N PHE A 106 18.06 2.67 8.46
CA PHE A 106 16.98 3.12 9.32
C PHE A 106 15.80 2.15 9.15
N ASP A 107 15.77 1.14 10.00
CA ASP A 107 14.72 0.13 10.01
C ASP A 107 14.29 -0.26 11.41
N PHE A 108 13.03 -0.67 11.52
CA PHE A 108 12.44 -1.05 12.80
C PHE A 108 11.34 -2.09 12.59
N TYR A 109 11.21 -2.99 13.55
CA TYR A 109 10.04 -3.84 13.67
C TYR A 109 8.96 -3.12 14.48
N LEU A 110 7.72 -3.24 14.04
CA LEU A 110 6.56 -2.77 14.79
C LEU A 110 5.49 -3.87 14.83
N ASN A 111 5.10 -4.26 16.04
CA ASN A 111 3.95 -5.11 16.27
C ASN A 111 2.71 -4.24 16.47
N SER A 112 1.96 -3.96 15.41
CA SER A 112 0.81 -3.06 15.51
C SER A 112 -0.48 -3.71 16.01
N HIS A 113 -0.58 -5.04 16.02
CA HIS A 113 -1.86 -5.75 16.20
C HIS A 113 -1.79 -6.81 17.30
N ALA A 114 -2.95 -7.14 17.87
CA ALA A 114 -3.08 -8.28 18.77
C ALA A 114 -3.24 -9.57 17.95
N ALA A 115 -2.37 -10.55 18.18
CA ALA A 115 -2.50 -11.87 17.56
C ALA A 115 -3.66 -12.64 18.19
N ILE A 116 -4.71 -12.89 17.40
CA ILE A 116 -5.86 -13.71 17.80
C ILE A 116 -5.46 -15.18 17.95
N GLN A 117 -4.60 -15.66 17.06
CA GLN A 117 -4.15 -17.05 17.05
C GLN A 117 -2.67 -17.13 16.63
N GLY A 118 -1.94 -18.06 17.25
CA GLY A 118 -0.54 -18.33 16.94
C GLY A 118 0.39 -17.20 17.37
N THR A 119 1.54 -17.13 16.72
CA THR A 119 2.55 -16.10 16.97
C THR A 119 2.36 -14.91 16.03
N SER A 120 2.30 -13.72 16.62
CA SER A 120 2.31 -12.42 15.95
C SER A 120 3.47 -12.33 14.97
N ARG A 121 3.24 -11.62 13.86
CA ARG A 121 4.27 -11.28 12.89
C ARG A 121 4.40 -9.76 12.85
N PRO A 122 5.28 -9.18 13.68
CA PRO A 122 5.58 -7.75 13.64
C PRO A 122 6.16 -7.41 12.27
N MET A 123 5.69 -6.33 11.66
CA MET A 123 6.16 -5.93 10.33
C MET A 123 7.52 -5.24 10.44
N LEU A 124 8.36 -5.43 9.44
CA LEU A 124 9.62 -4.71 9.30
C LEU A 124 9.44 -3.50 8.38
N TYR A 125 9.86 -2.33 8.82
CA TYR A 125 9.80 -1.08 8.07
C TYR A 125 11.23 -0.62 7.79
N HIS A 126 11.53 -0.32 6.53
CA HIS A 126 12.80 0.29 6.13
C HIS A 126 12.54 1.69 5.59
N VAL A 127 13.05 2.71 6.26
CA VAL A 127 13.04 4.09 5.77
C VAL A 127 14.19 4.24 4.78
N LEU A 128 13.87 4.22 3.48
CA LEU A 128 14.88 4.28 2.42
C LEU A 128 15.23 5.71 2.01
N TYR A 129 14.33 6.66 2.26
CA TYR A 129 14.48 8.05 1.90
C TYR A 129 13.66 8.92 2.84
N ASP A 130 14.24 10.00 3.35
CA ASP A 130 13.52 10.95 4.18
C ASP A 130 14.07 12.37 4.07
N ASP A 131 13.35 13.21 3.31
CA ASP A 131 13.58 14.66 3.24
C ASP A 131 12.71 15.43 4.24
N ILE A 132 11.73 14.77 4.88
CA ILE A 132 10.87 15.40 5.88
C ILE A 132 11.69 15.68 7.15
N GLY A 133 12.60 14.77 7.48
CA GLY A 133 13.47 14.85 8.65
C GLY A 133 12.80 14.30 9.90
N PHE A 134 12.11 13.17 9.76
CA PHE A 134 11.52 12.46 10.89
C PHE A 134 12.59 11.93 11.83
N THR A 135 12.35 12.08 13.11
CA THR A 135 13.02 11.29 14.13
C THR A 135 12.51 9.85 14.12
N PRO A 136 13.28 8.87 14.64
CA PRO A 136 12.83 7.50 14.86
C PRO A 136 11.46 7.41 15.54
N ASP A 137 11.28 8.12 16.65
CA ASP A 137 10.03 8.10 17.41
C ASP A 137 8.84 8.62 16.58
N GLU A 138 9.02 9.70 15.80
CA GLU A 138 7.95 10.28 15.00
C GLU A 138 7.46 9.33 13.90
N ILE A 139 8.37 8.70 13.15
CA ILE A 139 7.97 7.79 12.06
C ILE A 139 7.36 6.50 12.62
N GLN A 140 7.88 6.00 13.74
CA GLN A 140 7.35 4.82 14.42
C GLN A 140 5.92 5.09 14.95
N GLN A 141 5.70 6.23 15.60
CA GLN A 141 4.39 6.66 16.08
C GLN A 141 3.40 6.88 14.93
N LEU A 142 3.81 7.58 13.86
CA LEU A 142 2.99 7.78 12.68
C LEU A 142 2.57 6.43 12.06
N THR A 143 3.52 5.51 11.91
CA THR A 143 3.28 4.16 11.39
C THR A 143 2.27 3.41 12.26
N PHE A 144 2.40 3.49 13.58
CA PHE A 144 1.48 2.84 14.52
C PHE A 144 0.08 3.46 14.50
N TYR A 145 -0.04 4.79 14.45
CA TYR A 145 -1.33 5.47 14.36
C TYR A 145 -2.06 5.15 13.06
N LEU A 146 -1.35 5.07 11.93
CA LEU A 146 -1.94 4.63 10.67
C LEU A 146 -2.44 3.19 10.70
N CYS A 147 -2.03 2.35 11.65
CA CYS A 147 -2.61 1.01 11.84
C CYS A 147 -4.00 1.04 12.50
N HIS A 148 -4.42 2.19 13.05
CA HIS A 148 -5.72 2.36 13.72
C HIS A 148 -6.75 3.09 12.86
N THR A 149 -6.38 3.53 11.66
CA THR A 149 -7.25 4.31 10.75
C THR A 149 -8.00 3.43 9.75
N ASP A 150 -8.04 2.11 9.98
CA ASP A 150 -8.69 1.17 9.08
C ASP A 150 -10.20 1.20 9.26
N VAL A 151 -10.94 1.58 8.23
CA VAL A 151 -12.39 1.77 8.31
C VAL A 151 -13.17 0.45 8.38
N ARG A 152 -12.52 -0.70 8.10
CA ARG A 152 -13.19 -2.01 8.04
C ARG A 152 -13.32 -2.65 9.42
N CYS A 153 -12.60 -2.14 10.44
CA CYS A 153 -12.67 -2.71 11.78
C CYS A 153 -12.33 -1.68 12.88
N THR A 154 -12.87 -1.91 14.08
CA THR A 154 -12.59 -1.11 15.28
C THR A 154 -11.35 -1.63 16.04
N LYS A 155 -10.36 -2.15 15.32
CA LYS A 155 -9.15 -2.76 15.88
C LYS A 155 -7.92 -2.28 15.11
N SER A 156 -6.77 -2.26 15.78
CA SER A 156 -5.50 -2.03 15.08
C SER A 156 -5.18 -3.19 14.15
N VAL A 157 -4.85 -2.87 12.90
CA VAL A 157 -4.46 -3.83 11.87
C VAL A 157 -2.95 -4.03 11.81
N SER A 158 -2.52 -5.12 11.20
CA SER A 158 -1.09 -5.52 11.17
C SER A 158 -0.17 -4.65 10.30
N VAL A 159 -0.73 -3.80 9.43
CA VAL A 159 0.00 -2.90 8.52
C VAL A 159 -0.71 -1.54 8.48
N PRO A 160 -0.05 -0.44 8.09
CA PRO A 160 -0.70 0.87 7.97
C PRO A 160 -1.89 0.82 6.99
N SER A 161 -2.97 1.54 7.27
CA SER A 161 -4.18 1.56 6.43
C SER A 161 -3.90 1.80 4.95
N PRO A 162 -3.00 2.73 4.53
CA PRO A 162 -2.69 2.92 3.11
C PRO A 162 -2.17 1.64 2.42
N VAL A 163 -1.34 0.86 3.12
CA VAL A 163 -0.82 -0.42 2.62
C VAL A 163 -1.91 -1.48 2.56
N HIS A 164 -2.78 -1.53 3.58
CA HIS A 164 -3.89 -2.46 3.60
C HIS A 164 -4.86 -2.18 2.44
N TYR A 165 -5.24 -0.92 2.23
CA TYR A 165 -6.10 -0.51 1.12
C TYR A 165 -5.49 -0.81 -0.24
N ALA A 166 -4.19 -0.50 -0.45
CA ALA A 166 -3.51 -0.88 -1.69
C ALA A 166 -3.53 -2.40 -1.93
N THR A 167 -3.42 -3.20 -0.85
CA THR A 167 -3.53 -4.66 -0.95
C THR A 167 -4.93 -5.12 -1.35
N LEU A 168 -5.98 -4.47 -0.83
CA LEU A 168 -7.37 -4.74 -1.21
C LEU A 168 -7.66 -4.35 -2.67
N CYS A 169 -7.16 -3.20 -3.12
CA CYS A 169 -7.24 -2.78 -4.52
C CYS A 169 -6.64 -3.84 -5.45
N VAL A 170 -5.44 -4.33 -5.13
CA VAL A 170 -4.77 -5.38 -5.93
C VAL A 170 -5.58 -6.67 -5.91
N ALA A 171 -6.04 -7.12 -4.75
CA ALA A 171 -6.84 -8.34 -4.63
C ALA A 171 -8.13 -8.25 -5.44
N ARG A 172 -8.82 -7.11 -5.41
CA ARG A 172 -10.05 -6.91 -6.17
C ARG A 172 -9.78 -6.81 -7.67
N GLY A 173 -8.72 -6.12 -8.08
CA GLY A 173 -8.29 -6.06 -9.47
C GLY A 173 -7.97 -7.44 -10.06
N LEU A 174 -7.30 -8.31 -9.30
CA LEU A 174 -7.04 -9.70 -9.71
C LEU A 174 -8.33 -10.52 -9.85
N ASN A 175 -9.32 -10.33 -8.96
CA ASN A 175 -10.60 -11.01 -9.08
C ASN A 175 -11.38 -10.56 -10.33
N LEU A 176 -11.38 -9.26 -10.63
CA LEU A 176 -12.02 -8.71 -11.83
C LEU A 176 -11.33 -9.20 -13.12
N ASP A 177 -10.00 -9.30 -13.09
CA ASP A 177 -9.22 -9.88 -14.19
C ASP A 177 -9.62 -11.34 -14.43
N TYR A 178 -9.70 -12.15 -13.37
CA TYR A 178 -10.15 -13.54 -13.45
C TYR A 178 -11.59 -13.68 -13.97
N GLU A 179 -12.52 -12.87 -13.45
CA GLU A 179 -13.91 -12.82 -13.92
C GLU A 179 -13.99 -12.43 -15.40
N GLY A 180 -13.19 -11.45 -15.83
CA GLY A 180 -13.05 -11.03 -17.22
C GLY A 180 -12.55 -12.17 -18.12
N GLN A 181 -11.51 -12.88 -17.71
CA GLN A 181 -10.96 -14.03 -18.44
C GLN A 181 -12.00 -15.16 -18.58
N MET A 182 -12.65 -15.54 -17.48
CA MET A 182 -13.70 -16.57 -17.49
C MET A 182 -14.88 -16.20 -18.38
N SER A 183 -15.30 -14.92 -18.36
CA SER A 183 -16.39 -14.44 -19.22
C SER A 183 -15.99 -14.43 -20.70
N ASN A 184 -14.74 -14.09 -21.02
CA ASN A 184 -14.23 -14.15 -22.39
C ASN A 184 -14.08 -15.58 -22.89
N GLU A 185 -13.66 -16.52 -22.04
CA GLU A 185 -13.67 -17.95 -22.38
C GLU A 185 -15.10 -18.44 -22.63
N GLN A 186 -16.06 -18.11 -21.75
CA GLN A 186 -17.47 -18.42 -21.94
C GLN A 186 -18.05 -17.78 -23.19
N ARG A 187 -17.70 -16.53 -23.52
CA ARG A 187 -18.08 -15.86 -24.77
C ARG A 187 -17.39 -16.46 -25.99
N SER A 188 -16.18 -16.99 -25.87
CA SER A 188 -15.51 -17.68 -26.97
C SER A 188 -16.16 -19.04 -27.24
N ILE A 189 -16.63 -19.70 -26.18
CA ILE A 189 -17.42 -20.93 -26.25
C ILE A 189 -18.85 -20.62 -26.75
N ALA A 190 -19.48 -19.55 -26.28
CA ALA A 190 -20.82 -19.11 -26.70
C ALA A 190 -20.80 -18.30 -28.01
N ALA A 191 -19.66 -17.89 -28.55
CA ALA A 191 -19.58 -17.35 -29.91
C ALA A 191 -19.89 -18.44 -30.96
N SER A 192 -19.99 -19.71 -30.56
CA SER A 192 -20.66 -20.73 -31.37
C SER A 192 -22.19 -20.68 -31.31
N ASP A 193 -22.80 -19.96 -30.36
CA ASP A 193 -24.25 -19.78 -30.15
C ASP A 193 -24.58 -18.39 -29.52
N ILE A 194 -24.93 -17.43 -30.36
CA ILE A 194 -25.08 -15.98 -30.10
C ILE A 194 -25.94 -15.59 -28.86
N GLU A 195 -25.39 -14.78 -27.94
CA GLU A 195 -25.98 -13.52 -27.40
C GLU A 195 -24.97 -12.76 -26.49
N GLU A 196 -24.83 -11.43 -26.69
CA GLU A 196 -23.91 -10.55 -25.92
C GLU A 196 -24.47 -10.19 -24.54
N GLY A 197 -23.80 -10.62 -23.46
CA GLY A 197 -24.15 -10.24 -22.08
C GLY A 197 -23.24 -9.14 -21.51
N ILE A 198 -23.83 -8.08 -20.97
CA ILE A 198 -23.14 -6.95 -20.30
C ILE A 198 -22.67 -7.38 -18.89
N LEU A 199 -21.42 -7.06 -18.53
CA LEU A 199 -20.73 -7.52 -17.30
C LEU A 199 -20.73 -6.47 -16.16
N ASP A 200 -21.87 -5.82 -15.91
CA ASP A 200 -22.05 -4.73 -14.91
C ASP A 200 -21.79 -3.31 -15.47
N GLU A 201 -22.68 -2.35 -15.16
CA GLU A 201 -22.71 -1.00 -15.78
C GLU A 201 -21.58 -0.08 -15.31
N ASN A 202 -20.84 -0.49 -14.28
CA ASN A 202 -19.88 0.37 -13.58
C ASN A 202 -18.40 0.02 -13.80
N VAL A 203 -18.09 -1.14 -14.40
CA VAL A 203 -16.71 -1.61 -14.62
C VAL A 203 -16.59 -2.14 -16.03
N VAL A 204 -15.73 -1.52 -16.84
CA VAL A 204 -15.43 -1.99 -18.19
C VAL A 204 -14.08 -2.68 -18.19
N VAL A 205 -14.07 -3.95 -18.57
CA VAL A 205 -12.86 -4.77 -18.70
C VAL A 205 -12.52 -4.84 -20.19
N THR A 206 -11.46 -4.15 -20.61
CA THR A 206 -10.95 -4.20 -22.00
C THR A 206 -9.60 -4.91 -22.07
N LEU A 207 -9.25 -5.42 -23.25
CA LEU A 207 -7.91 -5.93 -23.53
C LEU A 207 -7.14 -4.85 -24.29
N ASP A 208 -6.01 -4.40 -23.74
CA ASP A 208 -5.08 -3.53 -24.48
C ASP A 208 -4.27 -4.38 -25.48
N ASP A 209 -3.63 -3.72 -26.46
CA ASP A 209 -2.86 -4.33 -27.57
C ASP A 209 -1.74 -5.30 -27.15
N VAL A 210 -1.40 -5.34 -25.85
CA VAL A 210 -0.37 -6.20 -25.26
C VAL A 210 -0.99 -7.34 -24.41
N GLN A 211 -2.25 -7.72 -24.69
CA GLN A 211 -3.00 -8.74 -23.91
C GLN A 211 -3.10 -8.42 -22.41
N THR A 212 -2.95 -7.16 -22.04
CA THR A 212 -3.10 -6.71 -20.65
C THR A 212 -4.53 -6.25 -20.47
N ILE A 213 -5.22 -6.80 -19.46
CA ILE A 213 -6.57 -6.38 -19.14
C ILE A 213 -6.51 -4.98 -18.50
N LYS A 214 -7.21 -4.03 -19.13
CA LYS A 214 -7.44 -2.68 -18.63
C LYS A 214 -8.81 -2.65 -17.98
N ILE A 215 -8.82 -2.39 -16.68
CA ILE A 215 -10.03 -2.17 -15.91
C ILE A 215 -10.27 -0.67 -15.87
N ASP A 216 -11.25 -0.21 -16.63
CA ASP A 216 -11.72 1.18 -16.61
C ASP A 216 -12.96 1.26 -15.71
N PHE A 217 -12.86 2.07 -14.67
CA PHE A 217 -13.97 2.30 -13.75
C PHE A 217 -14.86 3.41 -14.29
N ASN A 218 -16.16 3.30 -14.05
CA ASN A 218 -17.06 4.43 -14.22
C ASN A 218 -16.63 5.58 -13.28
N SER A 219 -16.66 6.81 -13.80
CA SER A 219 -16.42 8.04 -13.05
C SER A 219 -17.18 8.13 -11.71
N SER A 220 -18.32 7.44 -11.59
CA SER A 220 -19.13 7.38 -10.36
C SER A 220 -18.43 6.66 -9.19
N ILE A 221 -17.53 5.72 -9.48
CA ILE A 221 -16.86 4.89 -8.46
C ILE A 221 -15.35 5.11 -8.38
N GLU A 222 -14.75 5.79 -9.35
CA GLU A 222 -13.29 6.01 -9.47
C GLU A 222 -12.67 6.61 -8.20
N ASN A 223 -13.34 7.60 -7.58
CA ASN A 223 -12.90 8.27 -6.35
C ASN A 223 -13.54 7.70 -5.07
N THR A 224 -14.03 6.46 -5.12
CA THR A 224 -14.61 5.76 -3.97
C THR A 224 -13.75 4.58 -3.53
N MET A 225 -13.90 4.14 -2.27
CA MET A 225 -13.26 2.92 -1.79
C MET A 225 -14.03 1.65 -2.20
N TRP A 226 -14.31 1.49 -3.50
CA TRP A 226 -15.07 0.35 -4.06
C TRP A 226 -14.43 -1.03 -3.79
N PHE A 227 -13.17 -1.05 -3.38
CA PHE A 227 -12.38 -2.23 -3.04
C PHE A 227 -12.43 -2.62 -1.55
N ALA A 228 -13.01 -1.79 -0.68
CA ALA A 228 -12.98 -1.97 0.77
C ALA A 228 -14.18 -2.77 1.31
#